data_AF-A0A146L2M2-F1
#
_entry.id   AF-A0A146L2M2-F1
#
_cell.length_a   1.000
_cell.length_b   1.000
_cell.length_c   1.000
_cell.angle_alpha   90.00
_cell.angle_beta   90.00
_cell.angle_gamma   90.00
#
_symmetry.space_group_name_H-M   'P 1'
#
loop_
_entity.id
_entity.type
_entity.pdbx_description
1 polymer ?
#
loop_
_entity_poly.entity_id
_entity_poly.type
_entity_poly.pdbx_seq_one_letter_code
_entity_poly.pdbx_strand_id
1 'polypeptide(L)'
;MTSERATEFKVWYRPQFISNVCHICKTAPGNESLTCPGCGLVSYCSQRHLEEDEDDHEDICDALKGVVELLGTKRAHDKAYLLGPDQWREFRLGVANLCSKQLGRPLMPWETEVCLYPPHCATCHKFCTATERCLECHSISWCSSQHKPKQHSEHCRQLTLMRQILQRKVHVIKAPQLNGVPADMNSLFSEGGDVVTFSLLTEIATSPLTILQHLTNSESASVHIIGPEPHFEANNLSKWEIFLFNLLPSVLSLTLNFVGPEIGPLPPRKINKNGRTLNFTFHQVLYHDFISKGCVSIPSLICALNPGLYRSQGFDGQDSWQDTIDAMFKHTDVPVLVTAYTKKRNWYGPRTNQKPSAQSKNDRRTKSQPILQLETTNELCIGRLQSRHFQKCILYCPHRLIGIGITCIKNCYLWHDD
;
A
#
# COMPACT_ATOMS: atom_id res chain seq x y z
N MET A 1 -30.25 -7.91 -22.66
CA MET A 1 -29.23 -6.85 -22.78
C MET A 1 -27.90 -7.44 -22.36
N THR A 2 -27.02 -7.73 -23.32
CA THR A 2 -25.66 -8.19 -23.08
C THR A 2 -24.90 -7.07 -22.37
N SER A 3 -24.58 -7.26 -21.09
CA SER A 3 -23.68 -6.40 -20.34
C SER A 3 -22.38 -6.28 -21.14
N GLU A 4 -22.10 -5.10 -21.70
CA GLU A 4 -20.82 -4.82 -22.34
C GLU A 4 -19.71 -5.18 -21.37
N ARG A 5 -18.82 -6.06 -21.83
CA ARG A 5 -17.64 -6.50 -21.09
C ARG A 5 -16.87 -5.24 -20.69
N ALA A 6 -16.42 -5.15 -19.43
CA ALA A 6 -15.45 -4.12 -19.09
C ALA A 6 -14.21 -4.33 -19.97
N THR A 7 -14.05 -3.49 -20.98
CA THR A 7 -12.93 -3.53 -21.92
C THR A 7 -11.68 -2.89 -21.34
N GLU A 8 -11.86 -2.05 -20.32
CA GLU A 8 -10.82 -1.19 -19.75
C GLU A 8 -11.00 -1.01 -18.24
N PHE A 9 -9.88 -0.81 -17.53
CA PHE A 9 -9.78 -0.38 -16.15
C PHE A 9 -9.28 1.06 -16.10
N LYS A 10 -9.81 1.86 -15.16
CA LYS A 10 -9.33 3.23 -14.92
C LYS A 10 -8.62 3.29 -13.58
N VAL A 11 -7.33 3.58 -13.59
CA VAL A 11 -6.52 3.74 -12.37
C VAL A 11 -6.20 5.22 -12.19
N TRP A 12 -6.49 5.73 -10.99
CA TRP A 12 -6.32 7.13 -10.63
C TRP A 12 -5.24 7.24 -9.58
N TYR A 13 -4.29 8.16 -9.78
CA TYR A 13 -3.29 8.51 -8.78
C TYR A 13 -3.53 9.93 -8.30
N ARG A 14 -3.52 10.12 -6.98
CA ARG A 14 -3.46 11.45 -6.39
C ARG A 14 -2.15 12.15 -6.82
N PRO A 15 -2.11 13.48 -6.78
CA PRO A 15 -0.85 14.21 -6.82
C PRO A 15 0.10 13.69 -5.72
N GLN A 16 1.32 13.34 -6.13
CA GLN A 16 2.41 12.93 -5.24
C GLN A 16 3.63 13.81 -5.48
N PHE A 17 4.27 14.28 -4.42
CA PHE A 17 5.47 15.11 -4.52
C PHE A 17 6.73 14.25 -4.70
N ILE A 18 7.63 14.70 -5.58
CA ILE A 18 8.98 14.16 -5.76
C ILE A 18 9.91 15.37 -5.93
N SER A 19 10.85 15.57 -5.02
CA SER A 19 11.58 16.83 -4.88
C SER A 19 12.39 17.28 -6.10
N ASN A 20 13.03 16.36 -6.82
CA ASN A 20 13.91 16.74 -7.94
C ASN A 20 13.30 16.57 -9.33
N VAL A 21 11.96 16.61 -9.44
CA VAL A 21 11.24 16.61 -10.73
C VAL A 21 10.20 17.72 -10.76
N CYS A 22 9.69 18.06 -11.94
CA CYS A 22 8.61 19.04 -12.05
C CYS A 22 7.38 18.60 -11.22
N HIS A 23 6.87 19.48 -10.36
CA HIS A 23 5.70 19.18 -9.54
C HIS A 23 4.45 18.90 -10.37
N ILE A 24 4.28 19.53 -11.52
CA ILE A 24 3.12 19.31 -12.37
C ILE A 24 3.25 18.02 -13.20
N CYS A 25 4.26 17.92 -14.06
CA CYS A 25 4.36 16.82 -15.04
C CYS A 25 5.25 15.64 -14.63
N LYS A 26 5.95 15.73 -13.48
CA LYS A 26 6.92 14.73 -12.98
C LYS A 26 8.10 14.45 -13.90
N THR A 27 8.26 15.19 -14.99
CA THR A 27 9.43 15.10 -15.86
C THR A 27 10.65 15.66 -15.16
N ALA A 28 11.78 15.01 -15.41
CA ALA A 28 13.12 15.51 -15.11
C ALA A 28 13.28 16.95 -15.62
N PRO A 29 13.52 17.95 -14.76
CA PRO A 29 13.74 19.29 -15.24
C PRO A 29 15.15 19.35 -15.88
N GLY A 30 15.25 20.03 -17.02
CA GLY A 30 16.50 20.23 -17.76
C GLY A 30 17.39 21.27 -17.09
N ASN A 31 18.37 21.80 -17.84
CA ASN A 31 19.28 22.84 -17.32
C ASN A 31 18.55 24.15 -16.95
N GLU A 32 17.37 24.40 -17.50
CA GLU A 32 16.51 25.55 -17.23
C GLU A 32 15.48 25.26 -16.10
N SER A 33 15.79 24.32 -15.19
CA SER A 33 14.92 23.98 -14.08
C SER A 33 14.68 25.17 -13.17
N LEU A 34 13.42 25.43 -12.83
CA LEU A 34 13.04 26.43 -11.84
C LEU A 34 12.79 25.75 -10.50
N THR A 35 13.11 26.44 -9.42
CA THR A 35 12.67 26.07 -8.07
C THR A 35 11.83 27.23 -7.56
N CYS A 36 10.77 26.94 -6.79
CA CYS A 36 9.96 27.98 -6.17
C CYS A 36 10.88 28.98 -5.42
N PRO A 37 10.84 30.28 -5.77
CA PRO A 37 11.74 31.27 -5.18
C PRO A 37 11.41 31.55 -3.71
N GLY A 38 10.18 31.25 -3.26
CA GLY A 38 9.76 31.40 -1.87
C GLY A 38 10.33 30.30 -0.98
N CYS A 39 9.86 29.05 -1.16
CA CYS A 39 10.25 27.95 -0.27
C CYS A 39 11.56 27.25 -0.67
N GLY A 40 11.96 27.31 -1.94
CA GLY A 40 13.14 26.61 -2.45
C GLY A 40 13.04 25.08 -2.46
N LEU A 41 11.85 24.50 -2.25
CA LEU A 41 11.65 23.03 -2.13
C LEU A 41 10.97 22.39 -3.33
N VAL A 42 10.14 23.14 -4.08
CA VAL A 42 9.34 22.61 -5.18
C VAL A 42 9.99 22.97 -6.52
N SER A 43 10.15 21.98 -7.40
CA SER A 43 10.81 22.13 -8.70
C SER A 43 9.82 22.17 -9.86
N TYR A 44 10.14 22.91 -10.91
CA TYR A 44 9.34 23.05 -12.14
C TYR A 44 10.22 22.97 -13.38
N CYS A 45 9.70 22.41 -14.48
CA CYS A 45 10.43 22.33 -15.74
C CYS A 45 10.28 23.58 -16.64
N SER A 46 9.37 24.50 -16.29
CA SER A 46 9.13 25.73 -17.06
C SER A 46 8.39 26.74 -16.19
N GLN A 47 8.46 28.02 -16.58
CA GLN A 47 7.70 29.10 -15.95
C GLN A 47 6.20 28.82 -15.96
N ARG A 48 5.66 28.30 -17.06
CA ARG A 48 4.24 27.91 -17.16
C ARG A 48 3.79 26.93 -16.08
N HIS A 49 4.61 25.92 -15.76
CA HIS A 49 4.25 24.95 -14.70
C HIS A 49 4.43 25.50 -13.29
N LEU A 50 5.25 26.54 -13.11
CA LEU A 50 5.35 27.26 -11.84
C LEU A 50 4.08 28.09 -11.62
N GLU A 51 3.66 28.84 -12.64
CA GLU A 51 2.42 29.64 -12.61
C GLU A 51 1.16 28.75 -12.48
N GLU A 52 1.15 27.57 -13.12
CA GLU A 52 0.04 26.60 -12.97
C GLU A 52 -0.10 26.05 -11.54
N ASP A 53 0.98 26.04 -10.76
CA ASP A 53 1.00 25.53 -9.37
C ASP A 53 0.84 26.65 -8.33
N GLU A 54 0.89 27.92 -8.74
CA GLU A 54 1.06 29.06 -7.81
C GLU A 54 -0.04 29.11 -6.74
N ASP A 55 -1.31 29.10 -7.17
CA ASP A 55 -2.47 29.14 -6.27
C ASP A 55 -2.55 27.91 -5.35
N ASP A 56 -2.31 26.71 -5.89
CA ASP A 56 -2.33 25.46 -5.12
C ASP A 56 -1.13 25.37 -4.14
N HIS A 57 -0.01 26.03 -4.45
CA HIS A 57 1.24 26.01 -3.68
C HIS A 57 1.36 27.12 -2.63
N GLU A 58 0.65 28.24 -2.81
CA GLU A 58 0.79 29.46 -2.00
C GLU A 58 0.74 29.18 -0.50
N ASP A 59 -0.31 28.49 -0.04
CA ASP A 59 -0.53 28.14 1.37
C ASP A 59 0.70 27.46 1.99
N ILE A 60 1.15 26.35 1.41
CA ILE A 60 2.28 25.59 1.95
C ILE A 60 3.60 26.36 1.80
N CYS A 61 3.75 27.17 0.75
CA CYS A 61 4.91 28.02 0.54
C CYS A 61 5.07 29.03 1.69
N ASP A 62 3.99 29.70 2.05
CA ASP A 62 3.97 30.70 3.13
C ASP A 62 4.16 30.08 4.51
N ALA A 63 3.57 28.91 4.74
CA ALA A 63 3.82 28.13 5.95
C ALA A 63 5.30 27.76 6.09
N LEU A 64 5.95 27.34 4.99
CA LEU A 64 7.38 27.04 4.99
C LEU A 64 8.24 28.28 5.25
N LYS A 65 7.86 29.46 4.73
CA LYS A 65 8.54 30.73 5.05
C LYS A 65 8.43 31.07 6.53
N GLY A 66 7.26 30.87 7.15
CA GLY A 66 7.10 31.06 8.60
C GLY A 66 7.97 30.11 9.42
N VAL A 67 8.13 28.86 8.99
CA VAL A 67 9.09 27.92 9.61
C VAL A 67 10.53 28.42 9.47
N VAL A 68 10.92 28.96 8.31
CA VAL A 68 12.24 29.55 8.08
C VAL A 68 12.51 30.69 9.08
N GLU A 69 11.55 31.60 9.25
CA GLU A 69 11.63 32.71 10.20
C GLU A 69 11.77 32.22 11.64
N LEU A 70 10.92 31.27 12.05
CA LEU A 70 10.94 30.69 13.39
C LEU A 70 12.28 30.01 13.71
N LEU A 71 12.87 29.31 12.73
CA LEU A 71 14.13 28.61 12.91
C LEU A 71 15.36 29.50 12.75
N GLY A 72 15.22 30.69 12.17
CA GLY A 72 16.34 31.58 11.84
C GLY A 72 17.30 30.97 10.82
N THR A 73 16.77 30.27 9.81
CA THR A 73 17.55 29.59 8.76
C THR A 73 17.32 30.21 7.38
N LYS A 74 17.93 29.65 6.32
CA LYS A 74 17.61 30.02 4.93
C LYS A 74 16.51 29.13 4.34
N ARG A 75 16.42 27.88 4.80
CA ARG A 75 15.39 26.90 4.44
C ARG A 75 14.86 26.20 5.68
N ALA A 76 13.61 25.73 5.61
CA ALA A 76 12.92 25.07 6.71
C ALA A 76 13.71 23.85 7.24
N HIS A 77 14.48 23.21 6.36
CA HIS A 77 15.22 21.99 6.68
C HIS A 77 16.74 22.16 6.84
N ASP A 78 17.27 23.39 6.95
CA ASP A 78 18.72 23.61 7.05
C ASP A 78 19.34 23.06 8.35
N LYS A 79 18.55 22.91 9.43
CA LYS A 79 19.00 22.33 10.71
C LYS A 79 19.10 20.80 10.70
N ALA A 80 18.88 20.16 9.55
CA ALA A 80 18.86 18.70 9.44
C ALA A 80 20.25 18.04 9.35
N TYR A 81 21.31 18.82 9.10
CA TYR A 81 22.65 18.29 8.84
C TYR A 81 23.14 17.38 9.96
N LEU A 82 23.56 16.16 9.59
CA LEU A 82 24.07 15.10 10.48
C LEU A 82 23.08 14.59 11.54
N LEU A 83 21.78 14.90 11.45
CA LEU A 83 20.79 14.22 12.28
C LEU A 83 20.80 12.72 12.01
N GLY A 84 20.72 11.92 13.08
CA GLY A 84 20.54 10.47 12.95
C GLY A 84 19.17 10.10 12.32
N PRO A 85 18.95 8.85 11.90
CA PRO A 85 17.72 8.46 11.19
C PRO A 85 16.41 8.81 11.92
N ASP A 86 16.34 8.55 13.23
CA ASP A 86 15.16 8.85 14.04
C ASP A 86 14.96 10.36 14.21
N GLN A 87 16.03 11.09 14.52
CA GLN A 87 16.00 12.56 14.63
C GLN A 87 15.59 13.20 13.30
N TRP A 88 16.05 12.67 12.17
CA TRP A 88 15.66 13.16 10.85
C TRP A 88 14.18 12.92 10.54
N ARG A 89 13.64 11.76 10.95
CA ARG A 89 12.21 11.46 10.86
C ARG A 89 11.40 12.44 11.71
N GLU A 90 11.75 12.59 12.98
CA GLU A 90 11.08 13.50 13.91
C GLU A 90 11.17 14.96 13.44
N PHE A 91 12.34 15.38 12.95
CA PHE A 91 12.53 16.73 12.44
C PHE A 91 11.59 17.05 11.27
N ARG A 92 11.48 16.15 10.29
CA ARG A 92 10.56 16.33 9.14
C ARG A 92 9.09 16.34 9.56
N LEU A 93 8.70 15.47 10.49
CA LEU A 93 7.36 15.49 11.08
C LEU A 93 7.11 16.79 11.86
N GLY A 94 8.13 17.31 12.54
CA GLY A 94 8.11 18.60 13.21
C GLY A 94 7.85 19.76 12.23
N VAL A 95 8.55 19.78 11.09
CA VAL A 95 8.31 20.77 10.02
C VAL A 95 6.87 20.68 9.51
N ALA A 96 6.37 19.48 9.20
CA ALA A 96 4.99 19.29 8.74
C ALA A 96 3.96 19.79 9.79
N ASN A 97 4.19 19.50 11.07
CA ASN A 97 3.34 19.94 12.16
C ASN A 97 3.35 21.46 12.35
N LEU A 98 4.51 22.11 12.20
CA LEU A 98 4.62 23.57 12.26
C LEU A 98 3.84 24.21 11.10
N CYS A 99 3.99 23.69 9.88
CA CYS A 99 3.24 24.17 8.73
C CYS A 99 1.72 24.00 8.94
N SER A 100 1.27 22.83 9.41
CA SER A 100 -0.15 22.58 9.70
C SER A 100 -0.70 23.54 10.76
N LYS A 101 0.06 23.81 11.82
CA LYS A 101 -0.33 24.77 12.86
C LYS A 101 -0.45 26.19 12.32
N GLN A 102 0.48 26.60 11.46
CA GLN A 102 0.46 27.94 10.87
C GLN A 102 -0.72 28.12 9.90
N LEU A 103 -1.06 27.09 9.13
CA LEU A 103 -2.22 27.09 8.23
C LEU A 103 -3.56 26.95 8.95
N GLY A 104 -3.57 26.48 10.20
CA GLY A 104 -4.81 26.23 10.95
C GLY A 104 -5.64 25.06 10.42
N ARG A 105 -5.08 24.25 9.50
CA ARG A 105 -5.71 23.06 8.91
C ARG A 105 -4.70 21.91 8.79
N PRO A 106 -5.16 20.66 8.70
CA PRO A 106 -4.30 19.56 8.26
C PRO A 106 -3.68 19.84 6.88
N LEU A 107 -2.44 19.41 6.70
CA LEU A 107 -1.79 19.45 5.39
C LEU A 107 -2.45 18.44 4.45
N MET A 108 -2.60 18.82 3.19
CA MET A 108 -2.89 17.89 2.11
C MET A 108 -1.78 16.83 2.01
N PRO A 109 -2.06 15.65 1.44
CA PRO A 109 -1.06 14.59 1.33
C PRO A 109 0.22 15.04 0.62
N TRP A 110 0.11 15.81 -0.46
CA TRP A 110 1.28 16.28 -1.21
C TRP A 110 2.03 17.41 -0.49
N GLU A 111 1.35 18.29 0.27
CA GLU A 111 1.98 19.31 1.13
C GLU A 111 2.80 18.64 2.25
N THR A 112 2.24 17.58 2.83
CA THR A 112 2.95 16.73 3.80
C THR A 112 4.21 16.14 3.17
N GLU A 113 4.11 15.63 1.95
CA GLU A 113 5.25 15.07 1.22
C GLU A 113 6.33 16.11 0.89
N VAL A 114 6.00 17.37 0.65
CA VAL A 114 6.99 18.47 0.51
C VAL A 114 7.83 18.60 1.78
N CYS A 115 7.18 18.51 2.95
CA CYS A 115 7.86 18.57 4.24
C CYS A 115 8.68 17.29 4.54
N LEU A 116 8.17 16.13 4.11
CA LEU A 116 8.76 14.83 4.40
C LEU A 116 9.85 14.40 3.42
N TYR A 117 9.85 14.88 2.18
CA TYR A 117 10.80 14.40 1.16
C TYR A 117 11.57 15.52 0.47
N PRO A 118 12.16 16.47 1.22
CA PRO A 118 12.92 17.58 0.65
C PRO A 118 14.20 17.07 -0.05
N PRO A 119 14.82 17.87 -0.93
CA PRO A 119 15.99 17.47 -1.70
C PRO A 119 17.26 17.46 -0.83
N HIS A 120 17.37 16.50 0.08
CA HIS A 120 18.50 16.34 0.99
C HIS A 120 19.33 15.11 0.66
N CYS A 121 20.62 15.19 0.97
CA CYS A 121 21.54 14.07 0.91
C CYS A 121 21.02 12.92 1.79
N ALA A 122 20.84 11.75 1.19
CA ALA A 122 20.29 10.56 1.84
C ALA A 122 21.17 9.99 2.97
N THR A 123 22.38 10.52 3.20
CA THR A 123 23.28 10.09 4.27
C THR A 123 23.52 11.16 5.32
N CYS A 124 23.88 12.38 4.90
CA CYS A 124 24.24 13.44 5.85
C CYS A 124 23.15 14.49 6.06
N HIS A 125 22.01 14.37 5.37
CA HIS A 125 20.88 15.30 5.45
C HIS A 125 21.28 16.77 5.24
N LYS A 126 22.32 17.01 4.44
CA LYS A 126 22.62 18.34 3.88
C LYS A 126 21.67 18.61 2.73
N PHE A 127 21.16 19.83 2.62
CA PHE A 127 20.40 20.26 1.45
C PHE A 127 21.24 20.11 0.18
N CYS A 128 20.71 19.44 -0.83
CA CYS A 128 21.37 19.15 -2.09
C CYS A 128 20.93 20.12 -3.18
N THR A 129 21.82 20.41 -4.12
CA THR A 129 21.47 21.13 -5.34
C THR A 129 20.82 20.20 -6.37
N ALA A 130 20.20 20.76 -7.40
CA ALA A 130 19.55 19.99 -8.46
C ALA A 130 20.49 19.04 -9.24
N THR A 131 21.81 19.21 -9.12
CA THR A 131 22.82 18.33 -9.75
C THR A 131 23.21 17.15 -8.85
N GLU A 132 22.95 17.22 -7.55
CA GLU A 132 23.35 16.22 -6.55
C GLU A 132 22.26 15.15 -6.35
N ARG A 133 21.79 14.56 -7.45
CA ARG A 133 20.68 13.60 -7.46
C ARG A 133 20.91 12.42 -8.38
N CYS A 134 20.15 11.34 -8.17
CA CYS A 134 20.09 10.27 -9.15
C CYS A 134 19.52 10.78 -10.48
N LEU A 135 20.24 10.56 -11.57
CA LEU A 135 19.81 10.95 -12.93
C LEU A 135 18.80 9.95 -13.54
N GLU A 136 18.61 8.79 -12.92
CA GLU A 136 17.65 7.79 -13.38
C GLU A 136 16.30 8.00 -12.71
N CYS A 137 16.23 7.95 -11.38
CA CYS A 137 14.96 8.01 -10.65
C CYS A 137 14.59 9.42 -10.15
N HIS A 138 15.56 10.32 -10.02
CA HIS A 138 15.39 11.70 -9.53
C HIS A 138 14.76 11.84 -8.13
N SER A 139 14.57 10.73 -7.41
CA SER A 139 13.89 10.74 -6.11
C SER A 139 14.85 10.81 -4.93
N ILE A 140 16.14 10.48 -5.15
CA ILE A 140 17.16 10.38 -4.11
C ILE A 140 18.32 11.31 -4.47
N SER A 141 18.80 12.04 -3.47
CA SER A 141 19.91 12.99 -3.57
C SER A 141 21.11 12.55 -2.71
N TRP A 142 22.33 12.85 -3.16
CA TRP A 142 23.57 12.62 -2.40
C TRP A 142 24.64 13.66 -2.79
N CYS A 143 25.28 14.27 -1.79
CA CYS A 143 26.25 15.35 -2.03
C CYS A 143 27.65 14.88 -2.44
N SER A 144 27.93 13.57 -2.36
CA SER A 144 29.17 12.97 -2.84
C SER A 144 28.98 11.49 -3.12
N SER A 145 29.91 10.88 -3.86
CA SER A 145 29.88 9.44 -4.15
C SER A 145 29.92 8.57 -2.88
N GLN A 146 30.59 9.03 -1.82
CA GLN A 146 30.63 8.33 -0.53
C GLN A 146 29.27 8.34 0.20
N HIS A 147 28.41 9.31 -0.11
CA HIS A 147 27.07 9.43 0.48
C HIS A 147 25.96 8.82 -0.39
N LYS A 148 26.33 8.08 -1.44
CA LYS A 148 25.35 7.30 -2.21
C LYS A 148 24.89 6.10 -1.38
N PRO A 149 23.57 5.94 -1.12
CA PRO A 149 23.09 4.79 -0.37
C PRO A 149 23.43 3.46 -1.08
N LYS A 150 23.96 2.50 -0.32
CA LYS A 150 24.43 1.21 -0.88
C LYS A 150 23.34 0.44 -1.60
N GLN A 151 22.12 0.46 -1.07
CA GLN A 151 20.96 -0.26 -1.63
C GLN A 151 20.22 0.54 -2.72
N HIS A 152 20.67 1.74 -3.07
CA HIS A 152 19.96 2.58 -4.04
C HIS A 152 19.77 1.86 -5.39
N SER A 153 20.78 1.12 -5.87
CA SER A 153 20.68 0.38 -7.13
C SER A 153 19.55 -0.66 -7.14
N GLU A 154 19.18 -1.22 -5.97
CA GLU A 154 18.12 -2.23 -5.85
C GLU A 154 16.72 -1.63 -5.99
N HIS A 155 16.57 -0.35 -5.64
CA HIS A 155 15.29 0.38 -5.60
C HIS A 155 15.15 1.46 -6.68
N CYS A 156 16.24 1.84 -7.34
CA CYS A 156 16.26 2.92 -8.32
C CYS A 156 15.26 2.67 -9.45
N ARG A 157 15.18 1.43 -9.95
CA ARG A 157 14.25 1.05 -11.03
C ARG A 157 12.78 1.23 -10.63
N GLN A 158 12.44 0.89 -9.39
CA GLN A 158 11.09 1.00 -8.84
C GLN A 158 10.71 2.46 -8.64
N LEU A 159 11.65 3.28 -8.16
CA LEU A 159 11.48 4.73 -8.07
C LEU A 159 11.29 5.39 -9.45
N THR A 160 12.05 4.95 -10.45
CA THR A 160 11.88 5.40 -11.83
C THR A 160 10.50 5.03 -12.37
N LEU A 161 10.06 3.80 -12.16
CA LEU A 161 8.73 3.32 -12.55
C LEU A 161 7.61 4.11 -11.84
N MET A 162 7.74 4.35 -10.53
CA MET A 162 6.80 5.16 -9.76
C MET A 162 6.67 6.56 -10.38
N ARG A 163 7.79 7.21 -10.69
CA ARG A 163 7.78 8.50 -11.39
C ARG A 163 7.06 8.41 -12.74
N GLN A 164 7.35 7.39 -13.55
CA GLN A 164 6.70 7.20 -14.86
C GLN A 164 5.18 7.01 -14.75
N ILE A 165 4.72 6.26 -13.73
CA ILE A 165 3.28 6.13 -13.42
C ILE A 165 2.70 7.52 -13.10
N LEU A 166 3.37 8.32 -12.28
CA LEU A 166 2.88 9.61 -11.81
C LEU A 166 2.92 10.73 -12.86
N GLN A 167 3.57 10.52 -14.01
CA GLN A 167 3.51 11.47 -15.14
C GLN A 167 2.10 11.59 -15.73
N ARG A 168 1.19 10.67 -15.39
CA ARG A 168 -0.23 10.72 -15.77
C ARG A 168 -1.10 10.53 -14.54
N LYS A 169 -2.08 11.43 -14.36
CA LYS A 169 -3.07 11.34 -13.27
C LYS A 169 -4.01 10.13 -13.45
N VAL A 170 -4.29 9.76 -14.70
CA VAL A 170 -5.24 8.69 -15.06
C VAL A 170 -4.59 7.74 -16.05
N HIS A 171 -4.72 6.45 -15.78
CA HIS A 171 -4.31 5.38 -16.69
C HIS A 171 -5.53 4.58 -17.11
N VAL A 172 -5.63 4.32 -18.41
CA VAL A 172 -6.64 3.44 -19.00
C VAL A 172 -5.96 2.16 -19.44
N ILE A 173 -6.25 1.07 -18.75
CA ILE A 173 -5.59 -0.23 -18.93
C ILE A 173 -6.58 -1.20 -19.55
N LYS A 174 -6.25 -1.76 -20.72
CA LYS A 174 -7.13 -2.75 -21.35
C LYS A 174 -7.24 -4.01 -20.50
N ALA A 175 -8.44 -4.54 -20.39
CA ALA A 175 -8.68 -5.81 -19.72
C ALA A 175 -7.99 -6.96 -20.49
N PRO A 176 -7.24 -7.85 -19.81
CA PRO A 176 -6.58 -8.95 -20.49
C PRO A 176 -7.58 -10.01 -20.95
N GLN A 177 -7.26 -10.68 -22.04
CA GLN A 177 -7.97 -11.87 -22.49
C GLN A 177 -7.33 -13.08 -21.79
N LEU A 178 -8.02 -13.63 -20.80
CA LEU A 178 -7.53 -14.78 -20.04
C LEU A 178 -8.14 -16.07 -20.60
N ASN A 179 -7.29 -17.01 -21.01
CA ASN A 179 -7.70 -18.35 -21.48
C ASN A 179 -7.68 -19.40 -20.36
N GLY A 180 -7.50 -18.96 -19.11
CA GLY A 180 -7.34 -19.81 -17.94
C GLY A 180 -6.70 -19.04 -16.80
N VAL A 181 -6.46 -19.72 -15.68
CA VAL A 181 -5.75 -19.15 -14.53
C VAL A 181 -4.29 -18.89 -14.94
N PRO A 182 -3.79 -17.64 -14.82
CA PRO A 182 -2.39 -17.33 -15.10
C PRO A 182 -1.45 -18.14 -14.21
N ALA A 183 -0.35 -18.65 -14.76
CA ALA A 183 0.66 -19.38 -14.00
C ALA A 183 1.40 -18.46 -13.02
N ASP A 184 1.68 -17.23 -13.46
CA ASP A 184 2.29 -16.17 -12.67
C ASP A 184 1.83 -14.79 -13.14
N MET A 185 2.28 -13.74 -12.47
CA MET A 185 1.98 -12.36 -12.88
C MET A 185 2.61 -11.99 -14.22
N ASN A 186 3.74 -12.59 -14.61
CA ASN A 186 4.38 -12.31 -15.90
C ASN A 186 3.51 -12.76 -17.08
N SER A 187 2.66 -13.76 -16.87
CA SER A 187 1.67 -14.23 -17.83
C SER A 187 0.63 -13.16 -18.19
N LEU A 188 0.51 -12.08 -17.40
CA LEU A 188 -0.33 -10.93 -17.73
C LEU A 188 0.35 -9.94 -18.67
N PHE A 189 1.65 -10.09 -18.92
CA PHE A 189 2.40 -9.22 -19.81
C PHE A 189 2.08 -9.57 -21.27
N SER A 190 1.41 -8.67 -21.98
CA SER A 190 1.17 -8.81 -23.42
C SER A 190 2.42 -8.48 -24.22
N GLU A 191 2.64 -9.16 -25.35
CA GLU A 191 3.69 -8.80 -26.31
C GLU A 191 3.57 -7.31 -26.71
N GLY A 192 4.67 -6.56 -26.62
CA GLY A 192 4.69 -5.12 -26.89
C GLY A 192 4.10 -4.23 -25.80
N GLY A 193 3.69 -4.79 -24.65
CA GLY A 193 3.24 -4.03 -23.49
C GLY A 193 4.39 -3.26 -22.83
N ASP A 194 4.11 -2.05 -22.34
CA ASP A 194 5.10 -1.27 -21.58
C ASP A 194 5.07 -1.63 -20.08
N VAL A 195 6.17 -1.32 -19.38
CA VAL A 195 6.34 -1.67 -17.96
C VAL A 195 5.36 -0.96 -17.03
N VAL A 196 4.87 0.24 -17.39
CA VAL A 196 3.87 0.97 -16.61
C VAL A 196 2.54 0.24 -16.70
N THR A 197 2.07 -0.06 -17.92
CA THR A 197 0.85 -0.83 -18.15
C THR A 197 0.87 -2.17 -17.42
N PHE A 198 1.99 -2.90 -17.50
CA PHE A 198 2.18 -4.16 -16.78
C PHE A 198 2.07 -4.02 -15.26
N SER A 199 2.73 -3.00 -14.70
CA SER A 199 2.74 -2.78 -13.26
C SER A 199 1.36 -2.44 -12.74
N LEU A 200 0.60 -1.62 -13.48
CA LEU A 200 -0.78 -1.28 -13.16
C LEU A 200 -1.70 -2.49 -13.29
N LEU A 201 -1.48 -3.35 -14.29
CA LEU A 201 -2.27 -4.56 -14.47
C LEU A 201 -2.05 -5.57 -13.34
N THR A 202 -0.81 -5.75 -12.90
CA THR A 202 -0.49 -6.61 -11.75
C THR A 202 -1.05 -6.04 -10.45
N GLU A 203 -1.09 -4.71 -10.29
CA GLU A 203 -1.78 -4.02 -9.19
C GLU A 203 -3.29 -4.34 -9.17
N ILE A 204 -3.96 -4.27 -10.32
CA ILE A 204 -5.39 -4.58 -10.46
C ILE A 204 -5.66 -6.08 -10.17
N ALA A 205 -4.81 -6.96 -10.69
CA ALA A 205 -5.03 -8.40 -10.67
C ALA A 205 -4.69 -9.07 -9.33
N THR A 206 -3.89 -8.42 -8.47
CA THR A 206 -3.35 -9.06 -7.27
C THR A 206 -4.44 -9.55 -6.31
N SER A 207 -5.44 -8.73 -5.98
CA SER A 207 -6.48 -9.09 -5.00
C SER A 207 -7.36 -10.26 -5.47
N PRO A 208 -7.94 -10.22 -6.70
CA PRO A 208 -8.79 -11.32 -7.17
C PRO A 208 -8.01 -12.62 -7.38
N LEU A 209 -6.79 -12.57 -7.92
CA LEU A 209 -5.97 -13.77 -8.14
C LEU A 209 -5.49 -14.40 -6.83
N THR A 210 -5.23 -13.59 -5.79
CA THR A 210 -4.92 -14.10 -4.47
C THR A 210 -6.09 -14.91 -3.90
N ILE A 211 -7.31 -14.37 -3.99
CA ILE A 211 -8.51 -15.04 -3.50
C ILE A 211 -8.82 -16.30 -4.32
N LEU A 212 -8.62 -16.24 -5.64
CA LEU A 212 -8.83 -17.36 -6.55
C LEU A 212 -8.02 -18.61 -6.13
N GLN A 213 -6.77 -18.44 -5.70
CA GLN A 213 -5.89 -19.56 -5.28
C GLN A 213 -6.39 -20.30 -4.03
N HIS A 214 -7.28 -19.68 -3.26
CA HIS A 214 -7.71 -20.18 -1.94
C HIS A 214 -9.21 -20.47 -1.85
N LEU A 215 -9.97 -20.21 -2.91
CA LEU A 215 -11.37 -20.58 -2.97
C LEU A 215 -11.53 -22.06 -3.30
N THR A 216 -12.40 -22.73 -2.56
CA THR A 216 -12.78 -24.12 -2.83
C THR A 216 -13.80 -24.18 -3.97
N ASN A 217 -13.78 -25.28 -4.72
CA ASN A 217 -14.75 -25.53 -5.79
C ASN A 217 -16.13 -25.83 -5.18
N SER A 218 -16.95 -24.79 -5.00
CA SER A 218 -18.35 -24.87 -4.57
C SER A 218 -19.25 -24.17 -5.58
N GLU A 219 -20.49 -24.64 -5.76
CA GLU A 219 -21.45 -23.97 -6.66
C GLU A 219 -21.83 -22.57 -6.16
N SER A 220 -21.73 -22.32 -4.86
CA SER A 220 -21.90 -21.00 -4.26
C SER A 220 -20.76 -20.68 -3.31
N ALA A 221 -20.26 -19.45 -3.35
CA ALA A 221 -19.19 -18.98 -2.47
C ALA A 221 -19.48 -17.57 -1.94
N SER A 222 -19.10 -17.33 -0.69
CA SER A 222 -19.15 -16.01 -0.05
C SER A 222 -17.76 -15.66 0.50
N VAL A 223 -17.20 -14.52 0.08
CA VAL A 223 -15.89 -14.05 0.53
C VAL A 223 -16.09 -12.80 1.37
N HIS A 224 -15.50 -12.76 2.57
CA HIS A 224 -15.46 -11.57 3.40
C HIS A 224 -14.09 -10.89 3.24
N ILE A 225 -14.06 -9.72 2.61
CA ILE A 225 -12.87 -8.88 2.42
C ILE A 225 -12.85 -7.84 3.54
N ILE A 226 -11.89 -7.97 4.46
CA ILE A 226 -11.80 -7.17 5.69
C ILE A 226 -10.80 -6.05 5.51
N GLY A 227 -11.18 -4.86 5.97
CA GLY A 227 -10.36 -3.64 5.87
C GLY A 227 -9.97 -3.28 4.43
N PRO A 228 -10.90 -3.34 3.45
CA PRO A 228 -10.58 -2.97 2.07
C PRO A 228 -10.24 -1.49 1.96
N GLU A 229 -9.20 -1.17 1.19
CA GLU A 229 -8.91 0.21 0.78
C GLU A 229 -9.83 0.57 -0.40
N PRO A 230 -10.68 1.60 -0.30
CA PRO A 230 -11.63 1.96 -1.35
C PRO A 230 -10.99 2.11 -2.73
N HIS A 231 -9.82 2.73 -2.80
CA HIS A 231 -9.10 3.01 -4.04
C HIS A 231 -8.43 1.77 -4.66
N PHE A 232 -8.33 0.69 -3.90
CA PHE A 232 -7.62 -0.52 -4.29
C PHE A 232 -8.59 -1.70 -4.49
N GLU A 233 -9.20 -2.25 -3.44
CA GLU A 233 -10.08 -3.41 -3.54
C GLU A 233 -11.45 -3.08 -4.14
N ALA A 234 -12.04 -1.93 -3.80
CA ALA A 234 -13.38 -1.54 -4.25
C ALA A 234 -13.39 -0.69 -5.52
N ASN A 235 -12.24 -0.17 -5.93
CA ASN A 235 -12.06 0.47 -7.22
C ASN A 235 -12.01 -0.59 -8.34
N ASN A 236 -12.55 -0.25 -9.52
CA ASN A 236 -12.64 -1.15 -10.67
C ASN A 236 -13.30 -2.51 -10.34
N LEU A 237 -14.57 -2.52 -9.89
CA LEU A 237 -15.27 -3.77 -9.54
C LEU A 237 -15.27 -4.85 -10.65
N SER A 238 -15.13 -4.46 -11.91
CA SER A 238 -14.97 -5.37 -13.05
C SER A 238 -13.74 -6.28 -12.95
N LYS A 239 -12.71 -5.90 -12.18
CA LYS A 239 -11.52 -6.73 -11.94
C LYS A 239 -11.89 -8.06 -11.29
N TRP A 240 -12.87 -8.04 -10.39
CA TRP A 240 -13.39 -9.24 -9.71
C TRP A 240 -14.17 -10.14 -10.68
N GLU A 241 -14.86 -9.57 -11.65
CA GLU A 241 -15.48 -10.37 -12.71
C GLU A 241 -14.40 -11.05 -13.57
N ILE A 242 -13.39 -10.29 -14.00
CA ILE A 242 -12.38 -10.73 -14.97
C ILE A 242 -11.40 -11.74 -14.36
N PHE A 243 -10.80 -11.41 -13.22
CA PHE A 243 -9.70 -12.17 -12.61
C PHE A 243 -10.15 -13.19 -11.57
N LEU A 244 -11.45 -13.25 -11.24
CA LEU A 244 -11.96 -14.21 -10.26
C LEU A 244 -13.18 -14.96 -10.81
N PHE A 245 -14.28 -14.26 -11.08
CA PHE A 245 -15.54 -14.93 -11.42
C PHE A 245 -15.51 -15.66 -12.78
N ASN A 246 -14.90 -15.07 -13.80
CA ASN A 246 -14.74 -15.71 -15.11
C ASN A 246 -13.76 -16.90 -15.04
N LEU A 247 -12.81 -16.91 -14.10
CA LEU A 247 -11.85 -18.00 -13.90
C LEU A 247 -12.38 -19.13 -13.01
N LEU A 248 -13.57 -18.96 -12.41
CA LEU A 248 -14.26 -19.97 -11.60
C LEU A 248 -15.55 -20.43 -12.28
N PRO A 249 -15.51 -21.10 -13.45
CA PRO A 249 -16.71 -21.42 -14.23
C PRO A 249 -17.72 -22.30 -13.50
N SER A 250 -17.29 -23.09 -12.51
CA SER A 250 -18.15 -23.94 -11.67
C SER A 250 -18.97 -23.18 -10.62
N VAL A 251 -18.58 -21.95 -10.27
CA VAL A 251 -19.28 -21.15 -9.25
C VAL A 251 -20.49 -20.45 -9.88
N LEU A 252 -21.70 -20.90 -9.51
CA LEU A 252 -22.97 -20.32 -9.96
C LEU A 252 -23.28 -18.99 -9.26
N SER A 253 -22.93 -18.86 -7.98
CA SER A 253 -23.18 -17.65 -7.18
C SER A 253 -21.97 -17.27 -6.35
N LEU A 254 -21.37 -16.09 -6.60
CA LEU A 254 -20.28 -15.55 -5.81
C LEU A 254 -20.71 -14.24 -5.15
N THR A 255 -20.54 -14.12 -3.84
CA THR A 255 -20.79 -12.87 -3.11
C THR A 255 -19.49 -12.37 -2.47
N LEU A 256 -19.10 -11.15 -2.81
CA LEU A 256 -17.96 -10.45 -2.22
C LEU A 256 -18.49 -9.41 -1.23
N ASN A 257 -18.24 -9.62 0.06
CA ASN A 257 -18.63 -8.71 1.13
C ASN A 257 -17.42 -7.88 1.54
N PHE A 258 -17.45 -6.58 1.23
CA PHE A 258 -16.42 -5.62 1.61
C PHE A 258 -16.81 -5.02 2.96
N VAL A 259 -16.03 -5.32 4.00
CA VAL A 259 -16.36 -4.96 5.38
C VAL A 259 -15.21 -4.14 5.97
N GLY A 260 -15.48 -2.88 6.30
CA GLY A 260 -14.53 -2.00 6.97
C GLY A 260 -15.06 -0.59 7.12
N PRO A 261 -14.65 0.14 8.17
CA PRO A 261 -15.16 1.48 8.46
C PRO A 261 -14.81 2.52 7.38
N GLU A 262 -13.74 2.28 6.62
CA GLU A 262 -13.22 3.18 5.59
C GLU A 262 -13.80 2.91 4.18
N ILE A 263 -14.60 1.84 3.98
CA ILE A 263 -15.10 1.46 2.64
C ILE A 263 -16.06 2.47 2.01
N GLY A 264 -16.67 3.32 2.85
CA GLY A 264 -17.67 4.31 2.46
C GLY A 264 -19.06 3.72 2.17
N PRO A 265 -20.09 4.57 1.98
CA PRO A 265 -21.47 4.17 1.76
C PRO A 265 -21.72 3.77 0.30
N LEU A 266 -21.04 2.72 -0.19
CA LEU A 266 -21.19 2.23 -1.55
C LEU A 266 -22.46 1.37 -1.70
N PRO A 267 -23.28 1.57 -2.75
CA PRO A 267 -24.47 0.75 -2.96
C PRO A 267 -24.07 -0.68 -3.38
N PRO A 268 -24.87 -1.70 -3.01
CA PRO A 268 -24.63 -3.07 -3.46
C PRO A 268 -24.73 -3.16 -4.99
N ARG A 269 -23.93 -4.04 -5.59
CA ARG A 269 -23.91 -4.24 -7.04
C ARG A 269 -24.10 -5.72 -7.37
N LYS A 270 -24.84 -6.01 -8.44
CA LYS A 270 -25.07 -7.38 -8.92
C LYS A 270 -24.79 -7.48 -10.40
N ILE A 271 -24.08 -8.53 -10.80
CA ILE A 271 -23.78 -8.88 -12.19
C ILE A 271 -24.37 -10.27 -12.44
N ASN A 272 -25.18 -10.41 -13.49
CA ASN A 272 -25.71 -11.70 -13.94
C ASN A 272 -25.17 -12.02 -15.33
N LYS A 273 -24.61 -13.21 -15.52
CA LYS A 273 -23.99 -13.63 -16.78
C LYS A 273 -24.12 -15.13 -16.94
N ASN A 274 -24.73 -15.57 -18.05
CA ASN A 274 -24.91 -16.99 -18.39
C ASN A 274 -25.53 -17.82 -17.24
N GLY A 275 -26.56 -17.27 -16.57
CA GLY A 275 -27.21 -17.93 -15.43
C GLY A 275 -26.42 -17.91 -14.12
N ARG A 276 -25.23 -17.29 -14.11
CA ARG A 276 -24.38 -17.14 -12.92
C ARG A 276 -24.49 -15.72 -12.36
N THR A 277 -24.29 -15.58 -11.05
CA THR A 277 -24.43 -14.31 -10.32
C THR A 277 -23.15 -13.96 -9.56
N LEU A 278 -22.72 -12.70 -9.70
CA LEU A 278 -21.69 -12.07 -8.88
C LEU A 278 -22.29 -10.88 -8.12
N ASN A 279 -22.28 -10.95 -6.79
CA ASN A 279 -22.79 -9.90 -5.90
C ASN A 279 -21.62 -9.18 -5.19
N PHE A 280 -21.75 -7.87 -5.05
CA PHE A 280 -20.88 -7.02 -4.25
C PHE A 280 -21.74 -6.36 -3.17
N THR A 281 -21.34 -6.50 -1.91
CA THR A 281 -21.98 -5.82 -0.77
C THR A 281 -20.93 -5.03 -0.01
N PHE A 282 -21.31 -3.88 0.53
CA PHE A 282 -20.39 -2.96 1.20
C PHE A 282 -20.96 -2.62 2.58
N HIS A 283 -20.13 -2.78 3.61
CA HIS A 283 -20.53 -2.66 5.00
C HIS A 283 -19.56 -1.74 5.74
N GLN A 284 -20.02 -0.50 5.96
CA GLN A 284 -19.25 0.53 6.67
C GLN A 284 -19.31 0.33 8.19
N VAL A 285 -18.74 -0.77 8.67
CA VAL A 285 -18.69 -1.17 10.09
C VAL A 285 -17.39 -1.93 10.37
N LEU A 286 -17.06 -2.11 11.64
CA LEU A 286 -16.01 -3.04 12.05
C LEU A 286 -16.46 -4.49 11.81
N TYR A 287 -15.51 -5.38 11.53
CA TYR A 287 -15.84 -6.76 11.16
C TYR A 287 -16.46 -7.55 12.31
N HIS A 288 -16.00 -7.36 13.54
CA HIS A 288 -16.61 -8.01 14.71
C HIS A 288 -18.06 -7.58 14.93
N ASP A 289 -18.40 -6.31 14.65
CA ASP A 289 -19.78 -5.83 14.68
C ASP A 289 -20.62 -6.45 13.56
N PHE A 290 -20.06 -6.55 12.35
CA PHE A 290 -20.71 -7.17 11.20
C PHE A 290 -21.11 -8.62 11.48
N ILE A 291 -20.24 -9.40 12.10
CA ILE A 291 -20.51 -10.80 12.47
C ILE A 291 -21.48 -10.90 13.66
N SER A 292 -21.37 -10.01 14.66
CA SER A 292 -22.22 -10.04 15.85
C SER A 292 -23.71 -9.78 15.56
N LYS A 293 -24.01 -8.99 14.53
CA LYS A 293 -25.38 -8.63 14.10
C LYS A 293 -26.15 -9.81 13.46
N GLY A 294 -25.54 -11.00 13.35
CA GLY A 294 -26.23 -12.25 12.99
C GLY A 294 -26.78 -12.33 11.56
N CYS A 295 -26.47 -11.35 10.70
CA CYS A 295 -27.16 -11.16 9.42
C CYS A 295 -26.36 -11.68 8.21
N VAL A 296 -25.51 -12.70 8.38
CA VAL A 296 -24.61 -13.15 7.32
C VAL A 296 -24.45 -14.66 7.34
N SER A 297 -24.55 -15.28 6.16
CA SER A 297 -24.17 -16.68 5.98
C SER A 297 -22.69 -16.89 6.30
N ILE A 298 -22.34 -18.10 6.77
CA ILE A 298 -20.95 -18.47 7.04
C ILE A 298 -20.14 -18.32 5.73
N PRO A 299 -19.06 -17.52 5.70
CA PRO A 299 -18.28 -17.32 4.49
C PRO A 299 -17.49 -18.57 4.10
N SER A 300 -17.19 -18.70 2.81
CA SER A 300 -16.29 -19.70 2.25
C SER A 300 -14.82 -19.32 2.44
N LEU A 301 -14.53 -18.03 2.56
CA LEU A 301 -13.19 -17.49 2.79
C LEU A 301 -13.29 -16.13 3.49
N ILE A 302 -12.43 -15.92 4.48
CA ILE A 302 -12.20 -14.60 5.06
C ILE A 302 -10.82 -14.12 4.60
N CYS A 303 -10.72 -12.91 4.07
CA CYS A 303 -9.45 -12.37 3.60
C CYS A 303 -9.19 -10.94 4.09
N ALA A 304 -8.00 -10.72 4.64
CA ALA A 304 -7.47 -9.41 4.96
C ALA A 304 -6.26 -9.14 4.05
N LEU A 305 -6.45 -8.28 3.06
CA LEU A 305 -5.44 -8.00 2.03
C LEU A 305 -4.62 -6.78 2.44
N ASN A 306 -3.34 -6.99 2.77
CA ASN A 306 -2.43 -5.93 3.23
C ASN A 306 -3.00 -5.03 4.36
N PRO A 307 -3.59 -5.61 5.43
CA PRO A 307 -4.39 -4.89 6.44
C PRO A 307 -3.62 -3.90 7.32
N GLY A 308 -2.29 -3.81 7.18
CA GLY A 308 -1.49 -2.87 7.95
C GLY A 308 -1.37 -3.19 9.45
N LEU A 309 -1.53 -4.47 9.84
CA LEU A 309 -1.51 -4.98 11.22
C LEU A 309 -0.25 -4.65 12.05
N TYR A 310 0.80 -4.10 11.43
CA TYR A 310 2.02 -3.68 12.12
C TYR A 310 1.89 -2.28 12.76
N ARG A 311 0.82 -1.54 12.47
CA ARG A 311 0.60 -0.20 13.01
C ARG A 311 0.15 -0.31 14.47
N SER A 312 0.68 0.56 15.34
CA SER A 312 0.29 0.64 16.76
C SER A 312 -1.05 1.34 16.99
N GLN A 313 -1.61 1.97 15.96
CA GLN A 313 -2.92 2.63 15.97
C GLN A 313 -3.69 2.15 14.74
N GLY A 314 -4.96 1.78 14.94
CA GLY A 314 -5.91 1.40 13.90
C GLY A 314 -6.84 2.57 13.56
N PHE A 315 -8.13 2.26 13.39
CA PHE A 315 -9.18 3.25 13.07
C PHE A 315 -9.38 4.23 14.25
N ASP A 316 -9.55 5.52 13.96
CA ASP A 316 -9.71 6.61 14.95
C ASP A 316 -8.62 6.65 16.04
N GLY A 317 -7.41 6.20 15.73
CA GLY A 317 -6.29 6.18 16.69
C GLY A 317 -6.39 5.07 17.74
N GLN A 318 -7.35 4.14 17.61
CA GLN A 318 -7.52 2.98 18.50
C GLN A 318 -7.21 1.68 17.77
N ASP A 319 -6.71 0.69 18.51
CA ASP A 319 -6.51 -0.66 17.97
C ASP A 319 -7.85 -1.42 17.97
N SER A 320 -8.44 -1.58 16.79
CA SER A 320 -9.66 -2.36 16.56
C SER A 320 -9.38 -3.75 15.95
N TRP A 321 -8.11 -4.10 15.79
CA TRP A 321 -7.73 -5.34 15.12
C TRP A 321 -7.85 -6.55 16.02
N GLN A 322 -7.65 -6.42 17.34
CA GLN A 322 -7.76 -7.55 18.26
C GLN A 322 -9.15 -8.21 18.17
N ASP A 323 -10.23 -7.45 18.39
CA ASP A 323 -11.60 -7.98 18.32
C ASP A 323 -11.95 -8.48 16.90
N THR A 324 -11.42 -7.81 15.87
CA THR A 324 -11.60 -8.22 14.48
C THR A 324 -10.93 -9.57 14.20
N ILE A 325 -9.72 -9.78 14.70
CA ILE A 325 -8.98 -11.04 14.58
C ILE A 325 -9.74 -12.16 15.30
N ASP A 326 -10.21 -11.91 16.51
CA ASP A 326 -10.97 -12.89 17.27
C ASP A 326 -12.27 -13.27 16.53
N ALA A 327 -12.94 -12.30 15.89
CA ALA A 327 -14.10 -12.54 15.04
C ALA A 327 -13.76 -13.34 13.75
N MET A 328 -12.60 -13.11 13.14
CA MET A 328 -12.14 -13.88 11.96
C MET A 328 -11.98 -15.36 12.25
N PHE A 329 -11.58 -15.73 13.48
CA PHE A 329 -11.36 -17.11 13.90
C PHE A 329 -12.54 -17.76 14.63
N LYS A 330 -13.70 -17.09 14.69
CA LYS A 330 -14.89 -17.61 15.36
C LYS A 330 -15.45 -18.89 14.71
N HIS A 331 -15.30 -19.04 13.39
CA HIS A 331 -15.73 -20.23 12.65
C HIS A 331 -14.54 -21.12 12.33
N THR A 332 -14.51 -22.33 12.89
CA THR A 332 -13.33 -23.19 12.81
C THR A 332 -13.07 -23.75 11.42
N ASP A 333 -14.11 -23.87 10.59
CA ASP A 333 -14.03 -24.50 9.27
C ASP A 333 -13.83 -23.47 8.13
N VAL A 334 -13.72 -22.18 8.49
CA VAL A 334 -13.54 -21.11 7.52
C VAL A 334 -12.06 -20.77 7.40
N PRO A 335 -11.47 -20.87 6.19
CA PRO A 335 -10.10 -20.45 5.98
C PRO A 335 -9.96 -18.93 6.12
N VAL A 336 -8.87 -18.50 6.76
CA VAL A 336 -8.49 -17.10 6.90
C VAL A 336 -7.20 -16.84 6.11
N LEU A 337 -7.28 -15.94 5.14
CA LEU A 337 -6.19 -15.50 4.28
C LEU A 337 -5.72 -14.11 4.71
N VAL A 338 -4.42 -13.97 5.02
CA VAL A 338 -3.82 -12.67 5.31
C VAL A 338 -2.60 -12.44 4.43
N THR A 339 -2.51 -11.26 3.80
CA THR A 339 -1.33 -10.83 3.04
C THR A 339 -0.65 -9.64 3.69
N ALA A 340 0.66 -9.51 3.51
CA ALA A 340 1.42 -8.37 4.05
C ALA A 340 2.53 -7.93 3.08
N TYR A 341 2.86 -6.65 3.14
CA TYR A 341 3.91 -6.03 2.32
C TYR A 341 5.24 -5.81 3.07
N THR A 342 5.27 -5.96 4.39
CA THR A 342 6.50 -5.84 5.19
C THR A 342 7.02 -7.20 5.64
N LYS A 343 8.33 -7.40 5.51
CA LYS A 343 9.02 -8.60 6.04
C LYS A 343 9.15 -8.58 7.58
N LYS A 344 8.96 -7.43 8.24
CA LYS A 344 9.11 -7.28 9.71
C LYS A 344 8.19 -8.27 10.44
N ARG A 345 8.82 -9.25 11.10
CA ARG A 345 8.22 -10.05 12.19
C ARG A 345 7.90 -9.07 13.31
N ASN A 346 6.64 -8.84 13.60
CA ASN A 346 6.16 -8.55 14.96
C ASN A 346 4.64 -8.65 14.93
N TRP A 347 4.17 -9.90 14.84
CA TRP A 347 2.81 -10.25 15.23
C TRP A 347 2.75 -10.21 16.75
N TYR A 348 2.10 -9.20 17.32
CA TYR A 348 1.73 -9.20 18.73
C TYR A 348 0.35 -9.84 18.83
N GLY A 349 0.32 -11.17 19.01
CA GLY A 349 -0.90 -11.84 19.44
C GLY A 349 -1.31 -11.39 20.85
N PRO A 350 -2.53 -11.72 21.29
CA PRO A 350 -3.08 -11.25 22.56
C PRO A 350 -2.17 -11.63 23.73
N ARG A 351 -1.67 -10.61 24.46
CA ARG A 351 -0.97 -10.80 25.73
C ARG A 351 -2.00 -11.14 26.80
N THR A 352 -1.99 -12.37 27.30
CA THR A 352 -2.70 -12.70 28.54
C THR A 352 -2.00 -12.02 29.70
N ASN A 353 -2.65 -11.01 30.30
CA ASN A 353 -2.21 -10.41 31.56
C ASN A 353 -2.43 -11.42 32.70
N GLN A 354 -1.41 -12.20 33.04
CA GLN A 354 -1.30 -12.83 34.36
C GLN A 354 0.04 -12.43 34.99
N LYS A 355 -0.03 -11.61 36.06
CA LYS A 355 1.09 -11.33 36.94
C LYS A 355 1.51 -12.64 37.64
N PRO A 356 2.79 -13.01 37.71
CA PRO A 356 3.22 -14.18 38.47
C PRO A 356 3.30 -13.82 39.95
N SER A 357 2.46 -14.42 40.78
CA SER A 357 2.67 -14.51 42.23
C SER A 357 3.58 -15.69 42.55
N ALA A 358 4.49 -15.47 43.50
CA ALA A 358 5.53 -16.41 43.89
C ALA A 358 5.01 -17.69 44.60
N GLN A 359 5.73 -18.80 44.35
CA GLN A 359 5.82 -20.05 45.13
C GLN A 359 4.63 -21.03 45.14
N SER A 360 4.79 -22.18 44.47
CA SER A 360 5.18 -23.45 45.14
C SER A 360 5.49 -24.54 44.09
N LYS A 361 6.38 -25.46 44.46
CA LYS A 361 6.92 -26.56 43.64
C LYS A 361 5.93 -27.73 43.56
N ASN A 362 6.10 -28.53 42.50
CA ASN A 362 5.47 -29.82 42.18
C ASN A 362 4.05 -29.76 41.61
N ASP A 363 3.94 -29.81 40.27
CA ASP A 363 3.42 -31.03 39.63
C ASP A 363 3.70 -31.06 38.13
N ARG A 364 4.16 -32.22 37.64
CA ARG A 364 4.44 -32.48 36.22
C ARG A 364 3.13 -32.80 35.49
N ARG A 365 2.55 -31.83 34.77
CA ARG A 365 1.73 -32.08 33.56
C ARG A 365 1.99 -30.98 32.54
N THR A 366 2.75 -31.31 31.51
CA THR A 366 2.98 -30.48 30.32
C THR A 366 1.66 -30.24 29.58
N LYS A 367 1.02 -29.08 29.81
CA LYS A 367 0.11 -28.47 28.84
C LYS A 367 0.91 -27.51 27.98
N SER A 368 1.36 -27.97 26.81
CA SER A 368 1.95 -27.11 25.78
C SER A 368 0.86 -26.17 25.24
N GLN A 369 0.94 -24.88 25.57
CA GLN A 369 0.22 -23.83 24.84
C GLN A 369 0.90 -23.65 23.46
N PRO A 370 0.15 -23.36 22.39
CA PRO A 370 0.75 -23.13 21.07
C PRO A 370 1.46 -21.78 21.08
N ILE A 371 2.77 -21.80 21.30
CA ILE A 371 3.66 -20.70 20.93
C ILE A 371 3.77 -20.74 19.41
N LEU A 372 3.14 -19.79 18.74
CA LEU A 372 3.19 -19.66 17.28
C LEU A 372 4.59 -19.16 16.88
N GLN A 373 5.52 -20.10 16.65
CA GLN A 373 6.79 -19.82 15.99
C GLN A 373 6.54 -19.66 14.49
N LEU A 374 6.82 -18.46 13.95
CA LEU A 374 6.95 -18.24 12.52
C LEU A 374 8.20 -18.97 12.01
N GLU A 375 8.07 -20.24 11.63
CA GLU A 375 9.13 -20.98 10.96
C GLU A 375 9.43 -20.37 9.58
N THR A 376 10.69 -20.04 9.36
CA THR A 376 11.24 -19.62 8.07
C THR A 376 11.82 -20.84 7.39
N THR A 377 11.19 -21.32 6.30
CA THR A 377 11.84 -22.26 5.40
C THR A 377 12.77 -21.48 4.46
N ASN A 378 14.06 -21.83 4.52
CA ASN A 378 15.07 -21.46 3.54
C ASN A 378 14.90 -22.39 2.33
N GLU A 379 14.51 -21.88 1.18
CA GLU A 379 14.89 -22.52 -0.08
C GLU A 379 15.51 -21.47 -1.02
N LEU A 380 16.77 -21.73 -1.36
CA LEU A 380 17.51 -21.06 -2.41
C LEU A 380 16.91 -21.46 -3.77
N CYS A 381 16.54 -20.47 -4.58
CA CYS A 381 16.59 -20.65 -6.04
C CYS A 381 17.56 -19.61 -6.62
N ILE A 382 18.73 -20.11 -6.98
CA ILE A 382 19.76 -19.46 -7.80
C ILE A 382 19.28 -19.56 -9.26
N GLY A 383 19.01 -18.42 -9.90
CA GLY A 383 18.65 -18.38 -11.32
C GLY A 383 18.08 -17.03 -11.78
N ARG A 384 18.96 -16.22 -12.39
CA ARG A 384 18.75 -14.97 -13.15
C ARG A 384 17.31 -14.52 -13.45
N LEU A 385 16.83 -13.57 -12.65
CA LEU A 385 16.00 -12.37 -12.97
C LEU A 385 15.42 -11.89 -11.63
N GLN A 386 16.24 -11.18 -10.85
CA GLN A 386 15.90 -10.87 -9.46
C GLN A 386 15.03 -9.60 -9.33
N SER A 387 13.72 -9.74 -9.53
CA SER A 387 12.73 -8.86 -8.88
C SER A 387 12.37 -9.46 -7.51
N ARG A 388 13.24 -9.26 -6.53
CA ARG A 388 13.13 -9.89 -5.20
C ARG A 388 12.19 -9.18 -4.24
N HIS A 389 10.93 -8.94 -4.59
CA HIS A 389 9.94 -8.52 -3.59
C HIS A 389 8.66 -9.34 -3.88
N PHE A 390 8.44 -10.39 -3.11
CA PHE A 390 7.25 -11.25 -3.16
C PHE A 390 6.52 -11.11 -1.82
N GLN A 391 5.20 -10.91 -1.82
CA GLN A 391 4.38 -10.96 -0.62
C GLN A 391 4.27 -12.41 -0.16
N LYS A 392 4.38 -12.66 1.14
CA LYS A 392 4.04 -13.95 1.75
C LYS A 392 2.56 -13.91 2.13
N CYS A 393 1.77 -14.81 1.57
CA CYS A 393 0.42 -15.12 2.06
C CYS A 393 0.54 -16.16 3.16
N ILE A 394 -0.18 -15.96 4.26
CA ILE A 394 -0.36 -16.98 5.29
C ILE A 394 -1.84 -17.38 5.25
N LEU A 395 -2.10 -18.65 4.95
CA LEU A 395 -3.42 -19.25 5.04
C LEU A 395 -3.52 -20.02 6.37
N TYR A 396 -4.45 -19.60 7.23
CA TYR A 396 -4.68 -20.22 8.52
C TYR A 396 -6.01 -20.97 8.56
N CYS A 397 -5.99 -22.20 9.07
CA CYS A 397 -7.15 -22.93 9.56
C CYS A 397 -6.80 -23.43 10.98
N PRO A 398 -7.71 -23.34 11.98
CA PRO A 398 -7.44 -23.65 13.40
C PRO A 398 -6.80 -25.01 13.71
N HIS A 399 -6.79 -25.95 12.75
CA HIS A 399 -6.18 -27.27 12.91
C HIS A 399 -5.13 -27.64 11.85
N ARG A 400 -4.85 -26.79 10.85
CA ARG A 400 -3.78 -26.99 9.86
C ARG A 400 -3.29 -25.66 9.28
N LEU A 401 -1.97 -25.51 9.18
CA LEU A 401 -1.35 -24.55 8.27
C LEU A 401 -1.50 -25.13 6.85
N ILE A 402 -2.31 -24.51 5.99
CA ILE A 402 -2.70 -25.12 4.69
C ILE A 402 -1.75 -24.70 3.54
N GLY A 403 -0.97 -23.64 3.69
CA GLY A 403 0.09 -23.30 2.74
C GLY A 403 0.59 -21.85 2.82
N ILE A 404 1.72 -21.60 2.16
CA ILE A 404 2.30 -20.26 1.92
C ILE A 404 2.18 -19.96 0.43
N GLY A 405 1.40 -18.94 0.07
CA GLY A 405 1.27 -18.44 -1.30
C GLY A 405 2.13 -17.21 -1.56
N ILE A 406 2.50 -16.97 -2.82
CA ILE A 406 3.28 -15.80 -3.26
C ILE A 406 2.35 -14.84 -4.01
N THR A 407 2.28 -13.58 -3.56
CA THR A 407 1.49 -12.52 -4.21
C THR A 407 2.32 -11.28 -4.53
N CYS A 408 1.87 -10.45 -5.47
CA CYS A 408 2.64 -9.32 -5.98
C CYS A 408 2.50 -8.08 -5.09
N ILE A 409 3.56 -7.27 -5.10
CA ILE A 409 3.81 -6.13 -4.23
C ILE A 409 2.79 -5.03 -4.49
N LYS A 410 2.15 -4.56 -3.42
CA LYS A 410 1.67 -3.18 -3.30
C LYS A 410 2.80 -2.24 -3.74
N ASN A 411 2.55 -1.25 -4.60
CA ASN A 411 3.41 -0.07 -4.68
C ASN A 411 3.43 0.57 -3.30
N CYS A 412 4.34 0.12 -2.44
CA CYS A 412 4.53 0.64 -1.11
C CYS A 412 5.20 1.99 -1.32
N TYR A 413 4.45 3.03 -0.98
CA TYR A 413 5.00 4.25 -0.43
C TYR A 413 6.26 3.91 0.36
N LEU A 414 7.40 4.38 -0.13
CA LEU A 414 8.71 4.12 0.44
C LEU A 414 8.79 4.76 1.83
N TRP A 415 8.30 4.03 2.82
CA TRP A 415 8.77 4.17 4.18
C TRP A 415 10.01 3.28 4.29
N HIS A 416 11.16 3.87 3.97
CA HIS A 416 12.43 3.33 4.44
C HIS A 416 12.49 3.57 5.95
N ASP A 417 12.16 2.52 6.71
CA ASP A 417 12.87 2.25 7.96
C ASP A 417 14.22 1.66 7.54
N ASP A 418 15.31 2.38 7.79
CA ASP A 418 16.63 1.75 7.94
C ASP A 418 16.65 0.91 9.22
#